data_AF-A0A7V3PQB3-F1
#
_entry.id   AF-A0A7V3PQB3-F1
#
_cell.length_a   1.000
_cell.length_b   1.000
_cell.length_c   1.000
_cell.angle_alpha   90.00
_cell.angle_beta   90.00
_cell.angle_gamma   90.00
#
_symmetry.space_group_name_H-M   'P 1'
#
loop_
_entity.id
_entity.type
_entity.pdbx_description
1 polymer ?
#
loop_
_entity_poly.entity_id
_entity_poly.type
_entity_poly.pdbx_seq_one_letter_code
_entity_poly.pdbx_strand_id
1 'polypeptide(L)'
;MRRDPAMRRDRIATIAGFLALLVLVGLLQVSLRATSYDRLVLGLNRPMPITKIVDFDPTAITGVVIGAILGGFREVAATMLWLKVDELWDSGKGTEFATLNLMRTVTLLDPHWLEPWRITAWHLAYNLYVETQDPRERAILLDKAVACLKEGISWNPDVYDLYFELGWTYFDKIKDYEEATKWLEACTQFEHPEYIERLIAHAYERVPEIDKALDWYDYCIKRNPGDHTAIGATTTIRERYLRAWRLAQQRRYDEALRELEYYLMVDPEDLIGLHFKADLYERMGQKRKAYDIWKLAGEMRALDDYARYRAGLLAAQLGLPVPPEP
;
A
#
# COMPACT_ATOMS: atom_id res chain seq x y z
N MET A 1 12.22 38.95 45.28
CA MET A 1 11.38 38.93 44.06
C MET A 1 10.43 37.73 44.11
N ARG A 2 9.20 37.92 44.62
CA ARG A 2 8.15 36.89 44.59
C ARG A 2 7.50 36.95 43.21
N ARG A 3 7.63 35.88 42.40
CA ARG A 3 6.90 35.76 41.13
C ARG A 3 5.41 35.60 41.45
N ASP A 4 4.60 36.49 40.87
CA ASP A 4 3.16 36.58 41.10
C ASP A 4 2.44 35.29 40.62
N PRO A 5 1.75 34.56 41.51
CA PRO A 5 1.07 33.31 41.18
C PRO A 5 -0.07 33.47 40.15
N ALA A 6 -0.67 34.67 40.03
CA ALA A 6 -1.70 34.95 39.03
C ALA A 6 -1.14 34.89 37.60
N MET A 7 0.04 35.48 37.39
CA MET A 7 0.71 35.52 36.08
C MET A 7 1.15 34.13 35.59
N ARG A 8 1.41 33.19 36.52
CA ARG A 8 1.76 31.80 36.19
C ARG A 8 0.54 31.00 35.74
N ARG A 9 -0.63 31.24 36.34
CA ARG A 9 -1.89 30.58 35.98
C ARG A 9 -2.37 30.96 34.58
N ASP A 10 -2.29 32.25 34.23
CA ASP A 10 -2.64 32.73 32.89
C ASP A 10 -1.74 32.12 31.81
N ARG A 11 -0.42 32.10 32.04
CA ARG A 11 0.51 31.47 31.08
C ARG A 11 0.24 29.98 30.89
N ILE A 12 -0.12 29.25 31.95
CA ILE A 12 -0.50 27.83 31.85
C ILE A 12 -1.81 27.66 31.07
N ALA A 13 -2.80 28.53 31.28
CA ALA A 13 -4.06 28.49 30.55
C ALA A 13 -3.86 28.80 29.05
N THR A 14 -3.02 29.79 28.70
CA THR A 14 -2.70 30.11 27.31
C THR A 14 -1.97 28.94 26.62
N ILE A 15 -0.98 28.34 27.28
CA ILE A 15 -0.25 27.18 26.73
C ILE A 15 -1.17 25.97 26.57
N ALA A 16 -2.05 25.71 27.54
CA ALA A 16 -3.04 24.64 27.46
C ALA A 16 -4.04 24.88 26.31
N GLY A 17 -4.47 26.13 26.09
CA GLY A 17 -5.32 26.50 24.96
C GLY A 17 -4.64 26.28 23.60
N PHE A 18 -3.37 26.64 23.47
CA PHE A 18 -2.59 26.36 22.25
C PHE A 18 -2.38 24.86 22.02
N LEU A 19 -2.09 24.09 23.06
CA LEU A 19 -1.98 22.64 22.97
C LEU A 19 -3.31 21.99 22.57
N ALA A 20 -4.42 22.43 23.15
CA ALA A 20 -5.76 21.96 22.78
C ALA A 20 -6.09 22.28 21.32
N LEU A 21 -5.73 23.48 20.83
CA LEU A 21 -5.91 23.86 19.43
C LEU A 21 -5.04 23.01 18.50
N LEU A 22 -3.78 22.76 18.84
CA LEU A 22 -2.89 21.89 18.07
C LEU A 22 -3.39 20.45 18.01
N VAL A 23 -3.91 19.92 19.14
CA VAL A 23 -4.56 18.61 19.18
C VAL A 23 -5.82 18.61 18.31
N LEU A 24 -6.65 19.65 18.38
CA LEU A 24 -7.86 19.76 17.57
C LEU A 24 -7.54 19.82 16.07
N VAL A 25 -6.54 20.61 15.67
CA VAL A 25 -6.05 20.69 14.29
C VAL A 25 -5.46 19.33 13.86
N GLY A 26 -4.70 18.66 14.73
CA GLY A 26 -4.20 17.31 14.48
C GLY A 26 -5.33 16.30 14.25
N LEU A 27 -6.36 16.32 15.09
CA LEU A 27 -7.55 15.47 14.96
C LEU A 27 -8.35 15.79 13.69
N LEU A 28 -8.46 17.06 13.32
CA LEU A 28 -9.11 17.49 12.08
C LEU A 28 -8.35 16.98 10.85
N GLN A 29 -7.01 17.03 10.88
CA GLN A 29 -6.18 16.48 9.80
C GLN A 29 -6.30 14.97 9.68
N VAL A 30 -6.44 14.23 10.78
CA VAL A 30 -6.70 12.77 10.75
C VAL A 30 -8.06 12.47 10.11
N SER A 31 -9.10 13.22 10.45
CA SER A 31 -10.44 13.07 9.85
C SER A 31 -10.46 13.43 8.35
N LEU A 32 -9.70 14.46 7.96
CA LEU A 32 -9.53 14.83 6.55
C LEU A 32 -8.75 13.78 5.74
N ARG A 33 -7.78 13.08 6.35
CA ARG A 33 -7.04 11.99 5.68
C ARG A 33 -7.93 10.79 5.36
N ALA A 34 -8.85 10.42 6.27
CA ALA A 34 -9.82 9.35 6.01
C ALA A 34 -10.72 9.70 4.81
N THR A 35 -11.17 10.96 4.71
CA THR A 35 -11.99 11.42 3.59
C THR A 35 -11.21 11.51 2.27
N SER A 36 -9.89 11.64 2.28
CA SER A 36 -9.10 11.67 1.04
C SER A 36 -9.18 10.37 0.24
N TYR A 37 -9.19 9.22 0.91
CA TYR A 37 -9.35 7.92 0.26
C TYR A 37 -10.73 7.78 -0.37
N ASP A 38 -11.79 8.01 0.41
CA ASP A 38 -13.17 7.93 -0.09
C ASP A 38 -13.38 8.90 -1.25
N ARG A 39 -12.83 10.12 -1.17
CA ARG A 39 -12.91 11.09 -2.27
C ARG A 39 -12.15 10.64 -3.51
N LEU A 40 -11.05 9.90 -3.36
CA LEU A 40 -10.31 9.38 -4.50
C LEU A 40 -11.10 8.25 -5.18
N VAL A 41 -11.56 7.26 -4.38
CA VAL A 41 -12.37 6.13 -4.85
C VAL A 41 -13.68 6.59 -5.49
N LEU A 42 -14.34 7.59 -4.89
CA LEU A 42 -15.58 8.18 -5.42
C LEU A 42 -15.34 9.16 -6.58
N GLY A 43 -14.08 9.37 -7.01
CA GLY A 43 -13.74 10.26 -8.12
C GLY A 43 -14.05 11.74 -7.86
N LEU A 44 -14.12 12.15 -6.60
CA LEU A 44 -14.41 13.51 -6.15
C LEU A 44 -13.16 14.42 -6.13
N ASN A 45 -11.97 13.86 -6.33
CA ASN A 45 -10.70 14.58 -6.28
C ASN A 45 -10.08 14.79 -7.67
N ARG A 46 -10.85 15.30 -8.65
CA ARG A 46 -10.34 15.48 -10.02
C ARG A 46 -9.44 16.73 -10.13
N PRO A 47 -8.19 16.59 -10.56
CA PRO A 47 -7.32 17.73 -10.83
C PRO A 47 -7.83 18.56 -12.02
N MET A 48 -7.51 19.86 -12.02
CA MET A 48 -7.83 20.77 -13.13
C MET A 48 -6.65 20.79 -14.12
N PRO A 49 -6.87 20.66 -15.46
CA PRO A 49 -5.80 20.54 -16.46
C PRO A 49 -4.74 21.65 -16.49
N ILE A 50 -5.03 22.82 -15.92
CA ILE A 50 -4.18 24.01 -16.01
C ILE A 50 -3.01 23.98 -15.01
N THR A 51 -2.99 23.07 -14.03
CA THR A 51 -2.06 23.18 -12.88
C THR A 51 -0.70 22.50 -13.01
N LYS A 52 -0.34 21.87 -14.15
CA LYS A 52 0.85 21.00 -14.23
C LYS A 52 1.79 21.22 -15.44
N ILE A 53 1.57 22.25 -16.25
CA ILE A 53 2.39 22.54 -17.46
C ILE A 53 3.85 22.92 -17.10
N VAL A 54 4.14 23.25 -15.85
CA VAL A 54 5.49 23.62 -15.39
C VAL A 54 6.39 22.40 -15.14
N ASP A 55 5.82 21.18 -15.08
CA ASP A 55 6.57 19.94 -14.81
C ASP A 55 7.21 19.32 -16.08
N PHE A 56 7.08 19.99 -17.24
CA PHE A 56 7.66 19.52 -18.50
C PHE A 56 9.18 19.70 -18.53
N ASP A 57 9.93 18.65 -18.87
CA ASP A 57 11.36 18.74 -19.18
C ASP A 57 11.55 19.03 -20.68
N PRO A 58 11.91 20.26 -21.08
CA PRO A 58 12.00 20.64 -22.49
C PRO A 58 13.22 20.04 -23.20
N THR A 59 14.18 19.47 -22.47
CA THR A 59 15.45 18.99 -23.07
C THR A 59 15.31 17.67 -23.82
N ALA A 60 14.28 16.88 -23.51
CA ALA A 60 14.04 15.56 -24.12
C ALA A 60 12.99 15.57 -25.25
N ILE A 61 12.41 16.73 -25.57
CA ILE A 61 11.23 16.86 -26.44
C ILE A 61 11.63 17.45 -27.80
N THR A 62 11.26 16.78 -28.90
CA THR A 62 11.56 17.28 -30.26
C THR A 62 10.69 18.49 -30.61
N GLY A 63 11.15 19.34 -31.55
CA GLY A 63 10.40 20.52 -31.99
C GLY A 63 9.01 20.20 -32.57
N VAL A 64 8.82 18.99 -33.12
CA VAL A 64 7.52 18.51 -33.63
C VAL A 64 6.53 18.28 -32.49
N VAL A 65 6.99 17.69 -31.38
CA VAL A 65 6.15 17.47 -30.18
C VAL A 65 5.77 18.81 -29.54
N ILE A 66 6.71 19.77 -29.45
CA ILE A 66 6.42 21.13 -28.97
C ILE A 66 5.35 21.81 -29.86
N GLY A 67 5.48 21.69 -31.18
CA GLY A 67 4.50 22.21 -32.13
C GLY A 67 3.11 21.59 -31.97
N ALA A 68 3.04 20.27 -31.73
CA ALA A 68 1.78 19.57 -31.49
C ALA A 68 1.11 20.03 -30.18
N ILE A 69 1.87 20.22 -29.10
CA ILE A 69 1.37 20.75 -27.82
C ILE A 69 0.78 22.16 -28.01
N LEU A 70 1.54 23.07 -28.63
CA LEU A 70 1.11 24.46 -28.86
C LEU A 70 -0.04 24.56 -29.88
N GLY A 71 -0.14 23.60 -30.80
CA GLY A 71 -1.21 23.49 -31.80
C GLY A 71 -2.50 22.85 -31.28
N GLY A 72 -2.54 22.39 -30.02
CA GLY A 72 -3.73 21.74 -29.43
C GLY A 72 -3.83 20.23 -29.67
N PHE A 73 -2.82 19.62 -30.29
CA PHE A 73 -2.74 18.18 -30.58
C PHE A 73 -2.00 17.42 -29.48
N ARG A 74 -2.37 17.67 -28.22
CA ARG A 74 -1.71 17.10 -27.04
C ARG A 74 -1.69 15.56 -27.02
N GLU A 75 -2.76 14.92 -27.48
CA GLU A 75 -2.84 13.45 -27.57
C GLU A 75 -1.86 12.90 -28.62
N VAL A 76 -1.74 13.54 -29.79
CA VAL A 76 -0.74 13.17 -30.81
C VAL A 76 0.68 13.35 -30.27
N ALA A 77 0.93 14.44 -29.52
CA ALA A 77 2.18 14.65 -28.83
C ALA A 77 2.47 13.54 -27.81
N ALA A 78 1.46 13.12 -27.04
CA ALA A 78 1.54 12.02 -26.08
C ALA A 78 1.92 10.71 -26.78
N THR A 79 1.25 10.36 -27.88
CA THR A 79 1.57 9.16 -28.68
C THR A 79 3.00 9.20 -29.23
N MET A 80 3.46 10.33 -29.76
CA MET A 80 4.84 10.45 -30.28
C MET A 80 5.89 10.29 -29.17
N LEU A 81 5.65 10.86 -27.99
CA LEU A 81 6.53 10.69 -26.84
C LEU A 81 6.53 9.25 -26.33
N TRP A 82 5.36 8.58 -26.36
CA TRP A 82 5.28 7.19 -25.98
C TRP A 82 6.04 6.25 -26.94
N LEU A 83 5.93 6.48 -28.24
CA LEU A 83 6.78 5.76 -29.22
C LEU A 83 8.27 5.97 -28.95
N LYS A 84 8.66 7.16 -28.47
CA LYS A 84 10.05 7.41 -28.07
C LYS A 84 10.44 6.64 -26.81
N VAL A 85 9.52 6.51 -25.84
CA VAL A 85 9.70 5.66 -24.66
C VAL A 85 9.92 4.20 -25.08
N ASP A 86 9.12 3.68 -26.01
CA ASP A 86 9.27 2.32 -26.53
C ASP A 86 10.62 2.13 -27.25
N GLU A 87 11.06 3.09 -28.07
CA GLU A 87 12.40 3.06 -28.71
C GLU A 87 13.53 3.05 -27.66
N LEU A 88 13.40 3.86 -26.60
CA LEU A 88 14.37 3.91 -25.51
C LEU A 88 14.38 2.58 -24.73
N TRP A 89 13.24 1.94 -24.56
CA TRP A 89 13.13 0.61 -23.98
C TRP A 89 13.88 -0.43 -24.82
N ASP A 90 13.63 -0.49 -26.12
CA ASP A 90 14.30 -1.43 -27.04
C ASP A 90 15.82 -1.21 -27.11
N SER A 91 16.28 0.03 -26.88
CA SER A 91 17.70 0.37 -26.82
C SER A 91 18.37 0.13 -25.46
N GLY A 92 17.64 -0.41 -24.47
CA GLY A 92 18.13 -0.68 -23.12
C GLY A 92 18.20 0.55 -22.20
N LYS A 93 17.65 1.69 -22.62
CA LYS A 93 17.61 2.96 -21.86
C LYS A 93 16.26 3.20 -21.18
N GLY A 94 15.38 2.20 -21.18
CA GLY A 94 14.02 2.31 -20.68
C GLY A 94 13.90 2.63 -19.17
N THR A 95 14.94 2.34 -18.39
CA THR A 95 15.00 2.57 -16.94
C THR A 95 15.74 3.86 -16.56
N GLU A 96 16.22 4.64 -17.54
CA GLU A 96 16.85 5.92 -17.28
C GLU A 96 15.85 6.97 -16.80
N PHE A 97 16.31 7.89 -15.94
CA PHE A 97 15.47 9.01 -15.47
C PHE A 97 14.91 9.86 -16.61
N ALA A 98 15.64 10.01 -17.71
CA ALA A 98 15.15 10.72 -18.89
C ALA A 98 13.90 10.05 -19.48
N THR A 99 13.89 8.72 -19.58
CA THR A 99 12.73 7.95 -20.06
C THR A 99 11.55 8.08 -19.11
N LEU A 100 11.79 8.06 -17.79
CA LEU A 100 10.73 8.31 -16.80
C LEU A 100 10.12 9.71 -16.94
N ASN A 101 10.95 10.74 -17.18
CA ASN A 101 10.45 12.10 -17.43
C ASN A 101 9.57 12.14 -18.69
N LEU A 102 9.92 11.39 -19.73
CA LEU A 102 9.07 11.27 -20.92
C LEU A 102 7.74 10.59 -20.60
N MET A 103 7.73 9.46 -19.87
CA MET A 103 6.49 8.80 -19.47
C MET A 103 5.60 9.73 -18.62
N ARG A 104 6.20 10.47 -17.66
CA ARG A 104 5.49 11.50 -16.89
C ARG A 104 4.95 12.61 -17.77
N THR A 105 5.69 13.02 -18.79
CA THR A 105 5.21 14.02 -19.76
C THR A 105 3.99 13.51 -20.53
N VAL A 106 3.98 12.23 -20.91
CA VAL A 106 2.82 11.58 -21.55
C VAL A 106 1.59 11.65 -20.62
N THR A 107 1.74 11.34 -19.33
CA THR A 107 0.63 11.45 -18.35
C THR A 107 0.07 12.87 -18.19
N LEU A 108 0.87 13.91 -18.48
CA LEU A 108 0.41 15.30 -18.46
C LEU A 108 -0.34 15.69 -19.74
N LEU A 109 0.07 15.12 -20.87
CA LEU A 109 -0.50 15.42 -22.18
C LEU A 109 -1.81 14.68 -22.43
N ASP A 110 -1.87 13.42 -21.99
CA ASP A 110 -3.03 12.56 -22.03
C ASP A 110 -3.21 11.86 -20.67
N PRO A 111 -3.85 12.54 -19.70
CA PRO A 111 -4.03 11.99 -18.36
C PRO A 111 -5.02 10.82 -18.29
N HIS A 112 -5.83 10.62 -19.34
CA HIS A 112 -6.81 9.53 -19.38
C HIS A 112 -6.26 8.22 -19.94
N TRP A 113 -5.10 8.28 -20.58
CA TRP A 113 -4.37 7.10 -21.01
C TRP A 113 -3.74 6.38 -19.79
N LEU A 114 -4.15 5.14 -19.54
CA LEU A 114 -3.80 4.39 -18.33
C LEU A 114 -2.37 3.86 -18.34
N GLU A 115 -1.92 3.32 -19.48
CA GLU A 115 -0.63 2.64 -19.60
C GLU A 115 0.56 3.50 -19.12
N PRO A 116 0.67 4.79 -19.46
CA PRO A 116 1.74 5.65 -18.96
C PRO A 116 1.79 5.74 -17.43
N TRP A 117 0.65 5.80 -16.74
CA TRP A 117 0.60 5.81 -15.28
C TRP A 117 1.08 4.48 -14.69
N ARG A 118 0.58 3.36 -15.23
CA ARG A 118 0.89 2.00 -14.77
C ARG A 118 2.37 1.70 -14.94
N ILE A 119 2.90 1.94 -16.15
CA ILE A 119 4.28 1.64 -16.49
C ILE A 119 5.23 2.56 -15.72
N THR A 120 4.95 3.86 -15.61
CA THR A 120 5.79 4.75 -14.79
C THR A 120 5.88 4.28 -13.35
N ALA A 121 4.75 3.92 -12.73
CA ALA A 121 4.73 3.44 -11.36
C ALA A 121 5.46 2.10 -11.21
N TRP A 122 5.26 1.19 -12.16
CA TRP A 122 5.96 -0.10 -12.20
C TRP A 122 7.48 0.09 -12.31
N HIS A 123 7.96 0.97 -13.19
CA HIS A 123 9.39 1.25 -13.30
C HIS A 123 9.97 1.82 -12.01
N LEU A 124 9.26 2.72 -11.33
CA LEU A 124 9.68 3.28 -10.05
C LEU A 124 9.74 2.19 -8.96
N ALA A 125 8.69 1.37 -8.84
CA ALA A 125 8.56 0.39 -7.77
C ALA A 125 9.40 -0.89 -7.99
N TYR A 126 9.70 -1.24 -9.24
CA TYR A 126 10.36 -2.50 -9.57
C TYR A 126 11.74 -2.30 -10.18
N ASN A 127 11.85 -1.57 -11.30
CA ASN A 127 13.11 -1.47 -12.04
C ASN A 127 14.12 -0.59 -11.31
N LEU A 128 13.79 0.68 -11.07
CA LEU A 128 14.71 1.59 -10.38
C LEU A 128 14.93 1.15 -8.93
N TYR A 129 13.95 0.51 -8.32
CA TYR A 129 14.07 -0.06 -6.98
C TYR A 129 15.22 -1.06 -6.88
N VAL A 130 15.41 -1.93 -7.89
CA VAL A 130 16.48 -2.94 -7.87
C VAL A 130 17.85 -2.39 -8.28
N GLU A 131 17.88 -1.28 -9.04
CA GLU A 131 19.13 -0.62 -9.45
C GLU A 131 19.85 0.07 -8.27
N THR A 132 19.12 0.45 -7.22
CA THR A 132 19.72 1.02 -6.00
C THR A 132 19.74 0.01 -4.85
N GLN A 133 20.80 0.08 -4.04
CA GLN A 133 20.94 -0.67 -2.79
C GLN A 133 20.66 0.19 -1.55
N ASP A 134 20.50 1.51 -1.70
CA ASP A 134 20.19 2.39 -0.56
C ASP A 134 18.70 2.23 -0.17
N PRO A 135 18.39 1.76 1.05
CA PRO A 135 17.01 1.64 1.52
C PRO A 135 16.25 2.96 1.48
N ARG A 136 16.93 4.10 1.69
CA ARG A 136 16.28 5.42 1.65
C ARG A 136 15.82 5.79 0.25
N GLU A 137 16.66 5.52 -0.75
CA GLU A 137 16.30 5.76 -2.15
C GLU A 137 15.16 4.83 -2.59
N ARG A 138 15.19 3.57 -2.17
CA ARG A 138 14.10 2.61 -2.39
C ARG A 138 12.77 3.10 -1.84
N ALA A 139 12.76 3.59 -0.60
CA ALA A 139 11.56 4.17 0.01
C ALA A 139 11.03 5.37 -0.80
N ILE A 140 11.91 6.28 -1.23
CA ILE A 140 11.54 7.42 -2.08
C ILE A 140 10.95 6.96 -3.42
N LEU A 141 11.50 5.92 -4.03
CA LEU A 141 10.99 5.37 -5.29
C LEU A 141 9.59 4.77 -5.13
N LEU A 142 9.35 4.01 -4.04
CA LEU A 142 8.03 3.46 -3.72
C LEU A 142 7.01 4.57 -3.44
N ASP A 143 7.39 5.60 -2.68
CA ASP A 143 6.54 6.76 -2.43
C ASP A 143 6.16 7.47 -3.74
N LYS A 144 7.11 7.63 -4.66
CA LYS A 144 6.86 8.22 -5.99
C LYS A 144 5.94 7.34 -6.83
N ALA A 145 6.09 6.02 -6.79
CA ALA A 145 5.21 5.09 -7.50
C ALA A 145 3.76 5.19 -6.98
N VAL A 146 3.59 5.17 -5.65
CA VAL A 146 2.29 5.35 -4.99
C VAL A 146 1.66 6.70 -5.34
N ALA A 147 2.45 7.78 -5.32
CA ALA A 147 1.96 9.10 -5.69
C ALA A 147 1.53 9.18 -7.16
N CYS A 148 2.30 8.57 -8.07
CA CYS A 148 1.98 8.46 -9.49
C CYS A 148 0.65 7.74 -9.71
N LEU A 149 0.43 6.59 -9.05
CA LEU A 149 -0.81 5.84 -9.17
C LEU A 149 -2.00 6.58 -8.57
N LYS A 150 -1.85 7.18 -7.38
CA LYS A 150 -2.92 7.99 -6.76
C LYS A 150 -3.30 9.20 -7.62
N GLU A 151 -2.33 9.83 -8.28
CA GLU A 151 -2.60 10.89 -9.26
C GLU A 151 -3.32 10.32 -10.49
N GLY A 152 -2.89 9.18 -11.03
CA GLY A 152 -3.56 8.52 -12.14
C GLY A 152 -5.03 8.18 -11.82
N ILE A 153 -5.31 7.66 -10.62
CA ILE A 153 -6.68 7.38 -10.14
C ILE A 153 -7.49 8.68 -10.07
N SER A 154 -6.88 9.79 -9.67
CA SER A 154 -7.58 11.07 -9.58
C SER A 154 -8.08 11.57 -10.94
N TRP A 155 -7.38 11.22 -12.02
CA TRP A 155 -7.79 11.46 -13.40
C TRP A 155 -8.73 10.37 -13.94
N ASN A 156 -8.56 9.13 -13.50
CA ASN A 156 -9.27 7.94 -13.97
C ASN A 156 -9.90 7.18 -12.80
N PRO A 157 -10.92 7.75 -12.13
CA PRO A 157 -11.44 7.18 -10.90
C PRO A 157 -12.37 5.98 -11.11
N ASP A 158 -12.77 5.70 -12.35
CA ASP A 158 -13.81 4.74 -12.73
C ASP A 158 -13.29 3.46 -13.38
N VAL A 159 -11.98 3.24 -13.36
CA VAL A 159 -11.31 2.06 -13.95
C VAL A 159 -10.55 1.30 -12.88
N TYR A 160 -10.71 -0.03 -12.83
CA TYR A 160 -10.10 -0.86 -11.79
C TYR A 160 -8.56 -0.91 -11.90
N ASP A 161 -7.99 -0.83 -13.11
CA ASP A 161 -6.57 -1.07 -13.38
C ASP A 161 -5.65 -0.30 -12.43
N LEU A 162 -5.88 1.01 -12.24
CA LEU A 162 -5.01 1.83 -11.40
C LEU A 162 -5.17 1.54 -9.90
N TYR A 163 -6.37 1.16 -9.45
CA TYR A 163 -6.58 0.69 -8.08
C TYR A 163 -5.88 -0.65 -7.86
N PHE A 164 -5.92 -1.54 -8.86
CA PHE A 164 -5.25 -2.82 -8.83
C PHE A 164 -3.73 -2.66 -8.77
N GLU A 165 -3.13 -1.84 -9.64
CA GLU A 165 -1.68 -1.59 -9.62
C GLU A 165 -1.23 -0.99 -8.28
N LEU A 166 -2.05 -0.11 -7.69
CA LEU A 166 -1.76 0.47 -6.38
C LEU A 166 -1.86 -0.57 -5.26
N GLY A 167 -2.93 -1.36 -5.24
CA GLY A 167 -3.10 -2.45 -4.29
C GLY A 167 -2.02 -3.52 -4.41
N TRP A 168 -1.64 -3.88 -5.64
CA TRP A 168 -0.54 -4.80 -5.92
C TRP A 168 0.81 -4.25 -5.47
N THR A 169 1.09 -2.96 -5.72
CA THR A 169 2.33 -2.32 -5.24
C THR A 169 2.41 -2.34 -3.72
N TYR A 170 1.28 -2.08 -3.03
CA TYR A 170 1.20 -2.22 -1.57
C TYR A 170 1.39 -3.67 -1.12
N PHE A 171 0.78 -4.62 -1.80
CA PHE A 171 0.84 -6.05 -1.48
C PHE A 171 2.25 -6.63 -1.68
N ASP A 172 2.89 -6.30 -2.80
CA ASP A 172 4.09 -6.99 -3.27
C ASP A 172 5.38 -6.23 -2.98
N LYS A 173 5.40 -4.89 -3.07
CA LYS A 173 6.64 -4.12 -2.86
C LYS A 173 6.72 -3.48 -1.49
N ILE A 174 5.62 -2.91 -1.01
CA ILE A 174 5.58 -2.21 0.28
C ILE A 174 5.30 -3.19 1.42
N LYS A 175 4.61 -4.30 1.13
CA LYS A 175 4.11 -5.29 2.10
C LYS A 175 3.25 -4.68 3.22
N ASP A 176 2.58 -3.56 2.94
CA ASP A 176 1.51 -3.02 3.80
C ASP A 176 0.21 -3.69 3.35
N TYR A 177 -0.10 -4.84 3.95
CA TYR A 177 -1.23 -5.65 3.53
C TYR A 177 -2.57 -5.01 3.89
N GLU A 178 -2.62 -4.17 4.93
CA GLU A 178 -3.79 -3.41 5.29
C GLU A 178 -4.16 -2.40 4.19
N GLU A 179 -3.22 -1.57 3.74
CA GLU A 179 -3.46 -0.67 2.60
C GLU A 179 -3.66 -1.45 1.30
N ALA A 180 -2.90 -2.53 1.07
CA ALA A 180 -3.10 -3.38 -0.10
C ALA A 180 -4.54 -3.88 -0.20
N THR A 181 -5.05 -4.46 0.88
CA THR A 181 -6.42 -5.01 0.94
C THR A 181 -7.44 -3.93 0.63
N LYS A 182 -7.27 -2.74 1.21
CA LYS A 182 -8.14 -1.58 0.99
C LYS A 182 -8.16 -1.12 -0.47
N TRP A 183 -7.02 -1.05 -1.15
CA TRP A 183 -6.97 -0.66 -2.57
C TRP A 183 -7.46 -1.76 -3.51
N LEU A 184 -7.19 -3.03 -3.17
CA LEU A 184 -7.72 -4.17 -3.91
C LEU A 184 -9.24 -4.25 -3.79
N GLU A 185 -9.81 -4.04 -2.61
CA GLU A 185 -11.27 -3.97 -2.42
C GLU A 185 -11.89 -2.82 -3.22
N ALA A 186 -11.20 -1.68 -3.40
CA ALA A 186 -11.69 -0.59 -4.23
C ALA A 186 -11.90 -1.00 -5.70
N CYS A 187 -11.15 -1.99 -6.20
CA CYS A 187 -11.34 -2.53 -7.55
C CYS A 187 -12.75 -3.11 -7.75
N THR A 188 -13.36 -3.60 -6.67
CA THR A 188 -14.68 -4.26 -6.71
C THR A 188 -15.83 -3.29 -6.98
N GLN A 189 -15.57 -1.98 -6.93
CA GLN A 189 -16.53 -0.93 -7.32
C GLN A 189 -16.70 -0.83 -8.84
N PHE A 190 -15.81 -1.45 -9.62
CA PHE A 190 -15.76 -1.35 -11.08
C PHE A 190 -15.79 -2.75 -11.72
N GLU A 191 -16.00 -2.82 -13.04
CA GLU A 191 -15.84 -4.07 -13.77
C GLU A 191 -14.38 -4.53 -13.70
N HIS A 192 -14.15 -5.75 -13.25
CA HIS A 192 -12.82 -6.30 -13.04
C HIS A 192 -12.74 -7.80 -13.35
N PRO A 193 -11.53 -8.33 -13.60
CA PRO A 193 -11.30 -9.75 -13.76
C PRO A 193 -11.44 -10.54 -12.45
N GLU A 194 -11.93 -11.78 -12.55
CA GLU A 194 -12.20 -12.70 -11.42
C GLU A 194 -10.98 -13.01 -10.51
N TYR A 195 -9.76 -12.79 -10.99
CA TYR A 195 -8.58 -13.05 -10.17
C TYR A 195 -8.43 -12.04 -9.02
N ILE A 196 -9.09 -10.87 -9.09
CA ILE A 196 -8.96 -9.82 -8.08
C ILE A 196 -9.60 -10.26 -6.76
N GLU A 197 -10.78 -10.89 -6.80
CA GLU A 197 -11.46 -11.37 -5.59
C GLU A 197 -10.62 -12.40 -4.83
N ARG A 198 -9.94 -13.28 -5.58
CA ARG A 198 -8.98 -14.22 -4.99
C ARG A 198 -7.77 -13.49 -4.38
N LEU A 199 -7.28 -12.44 -5.02
CA LEU A 199 -6.17 -11.64 -4.46
C LEU A 199 -6.59 -10.89 -3.19
N ILE A 200 -7.83 -10.38 -3.11
CA ILE A 200 -8.38 -9.78 -1.89
C ILE A 200 -8.43 -10.83 -0.76
N ALA A 201 -8.86 -12.06 -1.06
CA ALA A 201 -8.85 -13.15 -0.09
C ALA A 201 -7.42 -13.43 0.44
N HIS A 202 -6.44 -13.51 -0.46
CA HIS A 202 -5.03 -13.67 -0.09
C HIS A 202 -4.50 -12.49 0.74
N ALA A 203 -4.92 -11.26 0.46
CA ALA A 203 -4.52 -10.10 1.25
C ALA A 203 -5.08 -10.18 2.68
N TYR A 204 -6.33 -10.62 2.85
CA TYR A 204 -6.92 -10.83 4.17
C TYR A 204 -6.27 -11.95 4.99
N GLU A 205 -5.73 -13.00 4.34
CA GLU A 205 -4.89 -14.00 5.03
C GLU A 205 -3.64 -13.38 5.66
N ARG A 206 -3.06 -12.36 5.00
CA ARG A 206 -1.85 -11.67 5.48
C ARG A 206 -2.13 -10.62 6.57
N VAL A 207 -3.36 -10.11 6.65
CA VAL A 207 -3.85 -9.19 7.72
C VAL A 207 -4.46 -9.97 8.91
N PRO A 208 -4.09 -11.24 9.08
CA PRO A 208 -4.86 -12.31 9.75
C PRO A 208 -6.38 -12.14 9.95
N GLU A 209 -7.14 -11.54 9.02
CA GLU A 209 -8.60 -11.39 9.14
C GLU A 209 -9.31 -12.59 8.48
N ILE A 210 -9.23 -13.74 9.15
CA ILE A 210 -9.61 -15.06 8.63
C ILE A 210 -11.06 -15.13 8.13
N ASP A 211 -12.01 -14.48 8.81
CA ASP A 211 -13.41 -14.50 8.38
C ASP A 211 -13.60 -13.82 7.03
N LYS A 212 -12.96 -12.66 6.83
CA LYS A 212 -13.05 -11.94 5.56
C LYS A 212 -12.36 -12.70 4.43
N ALA A 213 -11.22 -13.33 4.70
CA ALA A 213 -10.56 -14.20 3.74
C ALA A 213 -11.50 -15.33 3.28
N LEU A 214 -12.15 -16.02 4.24
CA LEU A 214 -13.12 -17.08 3.94
C LEU A 214 -14.34 -16.57 3.17
N ASP A 215 -14.88 -15.39 3.51
CA ASP A 215 -16.02 -14.81 2.81
C ASP A 215 -15.69 -14.56 1.32
N TRP A 216 -14.50 -14.03 1.03
CA TRP A 216 -14.02 -13.82 -0.34
C TRP A 216 -13.76 -15.14 -1.07
N TYR A 217 -13.15 -16.15 -0.42
CA TYR A 217 -13.00 -17.45 -1.06
C TYR A 217 -14.33 -18.15 -1.32
N ASP A 218 -15.25 -18.11 -0.36
CA ASP A 218 -16.59 -18.66 -0.53
C ASP A 218 -17.33 -17.93 -1.68
N TYR A 219 -17.08 -16.63 -1.89
CA TYR A 219 -17.56 -15.89 -3.05
C TYR A 219 -16.94 -16.40 -4.36
N CYS A 220 -15.61 -16.57 -4.43
CA CYS A 220 -14.94 -17.14 -5.60
C CYS A 220 -15.47 -18.54 -5.94
N ILE A 221 -15.65 -19.41 -4.94
CA ILE A 221 -16.18 -20.77 -5.12
C ILE A 221 -17.64 -20.74 -5.59
N LYS A 222 -18.47 -19.82 -5.09
CA LYS A 222 -19.86 -19.68 -5.56
C LYS A 222 -19.92 -19.25 -7.02
N ARG A 223 -19.04 -18.34 -7.43
CA ARG A 223 -18.94 -17.85 -8.81
C ARG A 223 -18.38 -18.92 -9.75
N ASN A 224 -17.33 -19.60 -9.31
CA ASN A 224 -16.63 -20.64 -10.04
C ASN A 224 -16.36 -21.85 -9.12
N PRO A 225 -17.27 -22.84 -9.09
CA PRO A 225 -17.11 -24.03 -8.26
C PRO A 225 -15.89 -24.90 -8.61
N GLY A 226 -15.22 -24.62 -9.73
CA GLY A 226 -13.98 -25.28 -10.15
C GLY A 226 -12.69 -24.54 -9.73
N ASP A 227 -12.78 -23.45 -8.98
CA ASP A 227 -11.59 -22.74 -8.48
C ASP A 227 -10.90 -23.56 -7.39
N HIS A 228 -10.03 -24.48 -7.82
CA HIS A 228 -9.21 -25.31 -6.94
C HIS A 228 -8.31 -24.48 -6.02
N THR A 229 -7.94 -23.25 -6.40
CA THR A 229 -7.13 -22.39 -5.54
C THR A 229 -7.94 -21.92 -4.35
N ALA A 230 -9.14 -21.38 -4.60
CA ALA A 230 -10.04 -20.93 -3.53
C ALA A 230 -10.50 -22.09 -2.64
N ILE A 231 -10.79 -23.26 -3.22
CA ILE A 231 -11.16 -24.47 -2.46
C ILE A 231 -10.00 -24.92 -1.56
N GLY A 232 -8.78 -24.99 -2.11
CA GLY A 232 -7.60 -25.39 -1.35
C GLY A 232 -7.28 -24.43 -0.21
N ALA A 233 -7.33 -23.12 -0.47
CA ALA A 233 -7.12 -22.09 0.55
C ALA A 233 -8.19 -22.14 1.65
N THR A 234 -9.47 -22.26 1.28
CA THR A 234 -10.58 -22.42 2.23
C THR A 234 -10.39 -23.64 3.11
N THR A 235 -10.03 -24.79 2.53
CA THR A 235 -9.78 -26.03 3.28
C THR A 235 -8.64 -25.83 4.27
N THR A 236 -7.51 -25.30 3.79
CA THR A 236 -6.31 -25.00 4.59
C THR A 236 -6.64 -24.10 5.77
N ILE A 237 -7.37 -23.00 5.53
CA ILE A 237 -7.75 -22.06 6.59
C ILE A 237 -8.67 -22.69 7.62
N ARG A 238 -9.70 -23.42 7.16
CA ARG A 238 -10.70 -24.06 8.04
C ARG A 238 -10.05 -25.12 8.94
N GLU A 239 -9.11 -25.89 8.41
CA GLU A 239 -8.40 -26.93 9.15
C GLU A 239 -7.37 -26.37 10.14
N ARG A 240 -6.64 -25.33 9.74
CA ARG A 240 -5.45 -24.87 10.48
C ARG A 240 -5.73 -23.71 11.44
N TYR A 241 -6.50 -22.72 11.01
CA TYR A 241 -6.58 -21.43 11.74
C TYR A 241 -7.97 -21.14 12.29
N LEU A 242 -9.04 -21.64 11.65
CA LEU A 242 -10.40 -21.23 11.98
C LEU A 242 -10.78 -21.49 13.45
N ARG A 243 -10.39 -22.63 14.02
CA ARG A 243 -10.68 -22.93 15.43
C ARG A 243 -10.01 -21.93 16.38
N ALA A 244 -8.72 -21.68 16.19
CA ALA A 244 -7.97 -20.70 16.96
C ALA A 244 -8.55 -19.27 16.76
N TRP A 245 -8.93 -18.92 15.53
CA TRP A 245 -9.61 -17.66 15.21
C TRP A 245 -10.92 -17.47 15.98
N ARG A 246 -11.80 -18.48 16.00
CA ARG A 246 -13.06 -18.42 16.74
C ARG A 246 -12.86 -18.27 18.25
N LEU A 247 -11.83 -18.91 18.81
CA LEU A 247 -11.46 -18.72 20.22
C LEU A 247 -10.95 -17.29 20.48
N ALA A 248 -10.13 -16.75 19.57
CA ALA A 248 -9.60 -15.39 19.66
C ALA A 248 -10.71 -14.33 19.62
N GLN A 249 -11.72 -14.50 18.77
CA GLN A 249 -12.90 -13.62 18.71
C GLN A 249 -13.69 -13.57 20.02
N GLN A 250 -13.67 -14.67 20.78
CA GLN A 250 -14.27 -14.76 22.12
C GLN A 250 -13.36 -14.20 23.22
N ARG A 251 -12.22 -13.58 22.87
CA ARG A 251 -11.15 -13.14 23.78
C ARG A 251 -10.51 -14.28 24.58
N ARG A 252 -10.69 -15.54 24.15
CA ARG A 252 -10.09 -16.73 24.77
C ARG A 252 -8.68 -16.95 24.19
N TYR A 253 -7.82 -15.95 24.36
CA TYR A 253 -6.53 -15.89 23.67
C TYR A 253 -5.58 -17.02 24.07
N ASP A 254 -5.58 -17.45 25.33
CA ASP A 254 -4.72 -18.56 25.77
C ASP A 254 -5.13 -19.90 25.13
N GLU A 255 -6.43 -20.11 24.90
CA GLU A 255 -6.94 -21.28 24.19
C GLU A 255 -6.64 -21.20 22.69
N ALA A 256 -6.83 -20.02 22.10
CA ALA A 256 -6.48 -19.77 20.70
C ALA A 256 -4.98 -20.05 20.45
N LEU A 257 -4.11 -19.55 21.32
CA LEU A 257 -2.66 -19.79 21.25
C LEU A 257 -2.34 -21.28 21.36
N ARG A 258 -2.97 -22.03 22.28
CA ARG A 258 -2.71 -23.48 22.39
C ARG A 258 -3.08 -24.25 21.13
N GLU A 259 -4.24 -23.95 20.55
CA GLU A 259 -4.67 -24.60 19.29
C GLU A 259 -3.70 -24.25 18.14
N LEU A 260 -3.32 -22.98 18.04
CA LEU A 260 -2.40 -22.52 17.00
C LEU A 260 -0.98 -23.08 17.19
N GLU A 261 -0.49 -23.15 18.43
CA GLU A 261 0.81 -23.72 18.77
C GLU A 261 0.86 -25.22 18.49
N TYR A 262 -0.22 -25.96 18.73
CA TYR A 262 -0.30 -27.36 18.35
C TYR A 262 -0.11 -27.55 16.84
N TYR A 263 -0.74 -26.71 16.02
CA TYR A 263 -0.51 -26.71 14.58
C TYR A 263 0.93 -26.32 14.22
N LEU A 264 1.47 -25.25 14.81
CA LEU A 264 2.84 -24.80 14.58
C LEU A 264 3.91 -25.79 15.08
N MET A 265 3.57 -26.78 15.92
CA MET A 265 4.49 -27.90 16.22
C MET A 265 4.67 -28.82 15.01
N VAL A 266 3.66 -28.93 14.14
CA VAL A 266 3.71 -29.75 12.91
C VAL A 266 4.39 -28.97 11.79
N ASP A 267 4.04 -27.69 11.62
CA ASP A 267 4.67 -26.80 10.65
C ASP A 267 5.14 -25.50 11.34
N PRO A 268 6.37 -25.49 11.90
CA PRO A 268 6.90 -24.33 12.61
C PRO A 268 7.18 -23.11 11.74
N GLU A 269 7.23 -23.28 10.42
CA GLU A 269 7.57 -22.23 9.45
C GLU A 269 6.34 -21.67 8.73
N ASP A 270 5.14 -22.11 9.14
CA ASP A 270 3.89 -21.68 8.55
C ASP A 270 3.68 -20.17 8.77
N LEU A 271 3.76 -19.44 7.66
CA LEU A 271 3.78 -17.97 7.67
C LEU A 271 2.51 -17.39 8.30
N ILE A 272 1.34 -17.87 7.87
CA ILE A 272 0.03 -17.41 8.35
C ILE A 272 -0.11 -17.71 9.83
N GLY A 273 0.32 -18.89 10.28
CA GLY A 273 0.29 -19.29 11.67
C GLY A 273 1.21 -18.44 12.56
N LEU A 274 2.42 -18.11 12.10
CA LEU A 274 3.32 -17.21 12.82
C LEU A 274 2.75 -15.78 12.89
N HIS A 275 2.20 -15.27 11.80
CA HIS A 275 1.54 -13.96 11.75
C HIS A 275 0.35 -13.90 12.70
N PHE A 276 -0.49 -14.93 12.67
CA PHE A 276 -1.64 -15.03 13.56
C PHE A 276 -1.21 -15.16 15.03
N LYS A 277 -0.15 -15.91 15.33
CA LYS A 277 0.41 -16.01 16.70
C LYS A 277 0.90 -14.65 17.20
N ALA A 278 1.59 -13.90 16.34
CA ALA A 278 2.07 -12.58 16.69
C ALA A 278 0.92 -11.59 16.92
N ASP A 279 -0.10 -11.61 16.06
CA ASP A 279 -1.33 -10.82 16.22
C ASP A 279 -2.05 -11.13 17.55
N LEU A 280 -2.18 -12.41 17.94
CA LEU A 280 -2.73 -12.79 19.24
C LEU A 280 -1.96 -12.17 20.40
N TYR A 281 -0.63 -12.19 20.36
CA TYR A 281 0.18 -11.54 21.40
C TYR A 281 -0.01 -10.03 21.44
N GLU A 282 -0.19 -9.36 20.30
CA GLU A 282 -0.52 -7.93 20.26
C GLU A 282 -1.90 -7.65 20.86
N ARG A 283 -2.92 -8.45 20.52
CA ARG A 283 -4.28 -8.33 21.10
C ARG A 283 -4.29 -8.56 22.62
N MET A 284 -3.36 -9.37 23.13
CA MET A 284 -3.14 -9.58 24.56
C MET A 284 -2.31 -8.47 25.23
N GLY A 285 -1.79 -7.50 24.47
CA GLY A 285 -0.88 -6.46 24.96
C GLY A 285 0.54 -6.96 25.27
N GLN A 286 0.87 -8.20 24.91
CA GLN A 286 2.19 -8.81 25.14
C GLN A 286 3.18 -8.43 24.03
N LYS A 287 3.40 -7.12 23.86
CA LYS A 287 4.19 -6.52 22.78
C LYS A 287 5.56 -7.15 22.58
N ARG A 288 6.25 -7.54 23.66
CA ARG A 288 7.56 -8.16 23.55
C ARG A 288 7.50 -9.53 22.87
N LYS A 289 6.55 -10.38 23.25
CA LYS A 289 6.37 -11.70 22.61
C LYS A 289 5.93 -11.55 21.17
N ALA A 290 5.02 -10.60 20.89
CA ALA A 290 4.63 -10.28 19.52
C ALA A 290 5.85 -9.89 18.67
N TYR A 291 6.70 -9.00 19.18
CA TYR A 291 7.95 -8.62 18.52
C TYR A 291 8.84 -9.83 18.23
N ASP A 292 9.04 -10.72 19.21
CA ASP A 292 9.91 -11.88 19.04
C ASP A 292 9.36 -12.83 17.94
N ILE A 293 8.03 -13.02 17.84
CA ILE A 293 7.42 -13.85 16.79
C ILE A 293 7.44 -13.15 15.41
N TRP A 294 7.14 -11.85 15.34
CA TRP A 294 7.25 -11.10 14.08
C TRP A 294 8.68 -11.10 13.54
N LYS A 295 9.65 -10.89 14.44
CA LYS A 295 11.07 -10.98 14.10
C LYS A 295 11.42 -12.36 13.57
N LEU A 296 10.99 -13.43 14.25
CA LEU A 296 11.19 -14.81 13.80
C LEU A 296 10.59 -15.02 12.40
N ALA A 297 9.34 -14.63 12.16
CA ALA A 297 8.70 -14.78 10.84
C ALA A 297 9.49 -14.05 9.73
N GLY A 298 9.93 -12.82 10.01
CA GLY A 298 10.73 -12.02 9.08
C GLY A 298 12.16 -12.56 8.84
N GLU A 299 12.74 -13.30 9.79
CA GLU A 299 14.03 -13.99 9.65
C GLU A 299 13.90 -15.33 8.91
N MET A 300 12.80 -16.06 9.14
CA MET A 300 12.53 -17.36 8.51
C MET A 300 12.27 -17.23 7.01
N ARG A 301 11.65 -16.12 6.58
CA ARG A 301 11.43 -15.84 5.17
C ARG A 301 12.05 -14.51 4.77
N ALA A 302 13.09 -14.59 3.94
CA ALA A 302 13.77 -13.46 3.33
C ALA A 302 12.86 -12.57 2.45
N LEU A 303 11.60 -12.96 2.20
CA LEU A 303 10.60 -12.16 1.48
C LEU A 303 9.38 -11.74 2.33
N ASP A 304 9.41 -11.98 3.65
CA ASP A 304 8.34 -11.57 4.56
C ASP A 304 8.61 -10.19 5.17
N ASP A 305 8.59 -9.16 4.32
CA ASP A 305 8.90 -7.81 4.76
C ASP A 305 7.83 -7.22 5.68
N TYR A 306 6.59 -7.73 5.62
CA TYR A 306 5.53 -7.34 6.56
C TYR A 306 5.86 -7.73 7.99
N ALA A 307 6.32 -8.97 8.21
CA ALA A 307 6.75 -9.39 9.54
C ALA A 307 7.92 -8.54 10.05
N ARG A 308 8.87 -8.18 9.18
CA ARG A 308 9.97 -7.25 9.54
C ARG A 308 9.46 -5.85 9.85
N TYR A 309 8.51 -5.33 9.07
CA TYR A 309 7.87 -4.04 9.30
C TYR A 309 7.15 -4.02 10.66
N ARG A 310 6.31 -5.03 10.95
CA ARG A 310 5.62 -5.19 12.23
C ARG A 310 6.61 -5.33 13.39
N ALA A 311 7.68 -6.10 13.21
CA ALA A 311 8.77 -6.19 14.19
C ALA A 311 9.45 -4.83 14.41
N GLY A 312 9.70 -4.05 13.35
CA GLY A 312 10.29 -2.71 13.44
C GLY A 312 9.41 -1.72 14.20
N LEU A 313 8.09 -1.72 13.93
CA LEU A 313 7.12 -0.90 14.66
C LEU A 313 7.11 -1.24 16.15
N LEU A 314 7.06 -2.52 16.49
CA LEU A 314 7.09 -2.96 17.90
C LEU A 314 8.44 -2.70 18.55
N ALA A 315 9.55 -2.85 17.83
CA ALA A 315 10.88 -2.51 18.32
C ALA A 315 10.97 -1.04 18.72
N ALA A 316 10.48 -0.13 17.87
CA ALA A 316 10.43 1.30 18.15
C ALA A 316 9.58 1.61 19.40
N GLN A 317 8.42 0.96 19.56
CA GLN A 317 7.58 1.11 20.75
C GLN A 317 8.23 0.58 22.04
N LEU A 318 9.06 -0.46 21.93
CA LEU A 318 9.73 -1.11 23.05
C LEU A 318 11.12 -0.51 23.36
N GLY A 319 11.60 0.45 22.56
CA GLY A 319 12.95 1.00 22.66
C GLY A 319 14.05 0.00 22.30
N LEU A 320 13.73 -0.99 21.47
CA LEU A 320 14.69 -1.98 20.97
C LEU A 320 15.36 -1.48 19.67
N PRO A 321 16.54 -2.03 19.31
CA PRO A 321 17.11 -1.78 18.00
C PRO A 321 16.12 -2.18 16.90
N VAL A 322 15.76 -1.23 16.04
CA VAL A 322 14.93 -1.50 14.88
C VAL A 322 15.80 -2.31 13.90
N PRO A 323 15.39 -3.54 13.52
CA PRO A 323 16.10 -4.27 12.49
C PRO A 323 16.16 -3.42 11.23
N PRO A 324 17.27 -3.45 10.46
CA PRO A 324 17.34 -2.70 9.21
C PRO A 324 16.13 -3.06 8.33
N GLU A 325 15.48 -2.04 7.78
CA GLU A 325 14.43 -2.25 6.78
C GLU A 325 15.00 -3.06 5.59
N PRO A 326 14.19 -3.94 4.96
CA PRO A 326 14.57 -4.68 3.75
C PRO A 326 15.17 -3.84 2.62
#